data_AF-A0A4Z0ETW2-F1
#
_entry.id   AF-A0A4Z0ETW2-F1
#
_cell.length_a   1.000
_cell.length_b   1.000
_cell.length_c   1.000
_cell.angle_alpha   90.00
_cell.angle_beta   90.00
_cell.angle_gamma   90.00
#
_symmetry.space_group_name_H-M   'P 1'
#
loop_
_entity.id
_entity.type
_entity.pdbx_description
1 polymer ?
#
loop_
_entity_poly.entity_id
_entity_poly.type
_entity_poly.pdbx_seq_one_letter_code
_entity_poly.pdbx_strand_id
1 'polypeptide(L)'
;MSQLTITLDDNLLQAAQEYARRNGQELNAWVAQLLAEAMQPATDAPADQPARPLSPRIQRLFGAVKVPADFDYKKVLDEAMRERYGI
;
A
#
# COMPACT_ATOMS: atom_id res chain seq x y z
N MET A 1 1.02 2.00 -28.85
CA MET A 1 1.88 2.23 -27.67
C MET A 1 1.91 3.73 -27.42
N SER A 2 1.60 4.17 -26.21
CA SER A 2 1.64 5.59 -25.83
C SER A 2 2.93 5.84 -25.05
N GLN A 3 3.64 6.93 -25.35
CA GLN A 3 4.90 7.29 -24.69
C GLN A 3 4.65 8.45 -23.72
N LEU A 4 5.12 8.29 -22.47
CA LEU A 4 5.09 9.31 -21.43
C LEU A 4 6.54 9.68 -21.08
N THR A 5 6.88 10.96 -21.11
CA THR A 5 8.18 11.47 -20.68
C THR A 5 7.98 12.34 -19.44
N ILE A 6 8.63 12.00 -18.34
CA ILE A 6 8.61 12.76 -17.09
C ILE A 6 10.00 13.33 -16.83
N THR A 7 10.05 14.61 -16.46
CA THR A 7 11.30 15.26 -16.02
C THR A 7 11.38 15.09 -14.51
N LEU A 8 12.48 14.52 -14.04
CA LEU A 8 12.76 14.26 -12.63
C LEU A 8 14.12 14.88 -12.29
N ASP A 9 14.33 15.20 -11.03
CA ASP A 9 15.65 15.63 -10.55
C ASP A 9 16.67 14.48 -10.67
N ASP A 10 17.93 14.81 -11.01
CA ASP A 10 19.00 13.82 -11.21
C ASP A 10 19.20 12.90 -9.99
N ASN A 11 19.10 13.47 -8.78
CA ASN A 11 19.21 12.71 -7.53
C ASN A 11 18.08 11.68 -7.38
N LEU A 12 16.87 12.06 -7.78
CA LEU A 12 15.70 11.20 -7.70
C LEU A 12 15.77 10.09 -8.76
N LEU A 13 16.26 10.41 -9.96
CA LEU A 13 16.49 9.42 -11.02
C LEU A 13 17.50 8.35 -10.59
N GLN A 14 18.61 8.75 -9.96
CA GLN A 14 19.60 7.81 -9.44
C GLN A 14 19.02 6.91 -8.34
N ALA A 15 18.32 7.50 -7.38
CA ALA A 15 17.69 6.74 -6.30
C ALA A 15 16.68 5.71 -6.86
N ALA A 16 15.89 6.08 -7.87
CA ALA A 16 14.94 5.19 -8.50
C ALA A 16 15.63 4.05 -9.27
N GLN A 17 16.72 4.33 -9.99
CA GLN A 17 17.51 3.29 -10.68
C GLN A 17 18.15 2.31 -9.70
N GLU A 18 18.72 2.81 -8.60
CA GLU A 18 19.27 1.94 -7.55
C GLU A 18 18.19 1.07 -6.93
N TYR A 19 17.04 1.64 -6.62
CA TYR A 19 15.91 0.90 -6.06
C TYR A 19 15.47 -0.21 -7.02
N ALA A 20 15.29 0.09 -8.30
CA ALA A 20 14.90 -0.87 -9.32
C ALA A 20 15.93 -2.02 -9.43
N ARG A 21 17.23 -1.70 -9.47
CA ARG A 21 18.32 -2.69 -9.49
C ARG A 21 18.35 -3.60 -8.27
N ARG A 22 18.18 -3.04 -7.06
CA ARG A 22 18.15 -3.82 -5.81
C ARG A 22 16.99 -4.81 -5.77
N ASN A 23 15.86 -4.46 -6.40
CA ASN A 23 14.68 -5.29 -6.49
C ASN A 23 14.66 -6.20 -7.73
N GLY A 24 15.70 -6.18 -8.57
CA GLY A 24 15.78 -6.98 -9.79
C GLY A 24 14.74 -6.62 -10.86
N GLN A 25 14.23 -5.38 -10.83
CA GLN A 25 13.15 -4.91 -11.69
C GLN A 25 13.64 -3.76 -12.58
N GLU A 26 13.14 -3.68 -13.80
CA GLU A 26 13.41 -2.57 -14.71
C GLU A 26 12.66 -1.31 -14.25
N LEU A 27 13.31 -0.14 -14.30
CA LEU A 27 12.73 1.13 -13.86
C LEU A 27 11.41 1.45 -14.59
N ASN A 28 11.37 1.25 -15.91
CA ASN A 28 10.16 1.48 -16.70
C ASN A 28 9.01 0.56 -16.29
N ALA A 29 9.29 -0.71 -16.01
CA ALA A 29 8.27 -1.65 -15.58
C ALA A 29 7.72 -1.28 -14.20
N TRP A 30 8.60 -0.85 -13.30
CA TRP A 30 8.23 -0.38 -11.96
C TRP A 30 7.38 0.89 -12.00
N VAL A 31 7.78 1.89 -12.79
CA VAL A 31 7.00 3.13 -12.96
C VAL A 31 5.66 2.86 -13.62
N ALA A 32 5.60 2.02 -14.66
CA ALA A 32 4.35 1.63 -15.30
C ALA A 32 3.39 0.95 -14.32
N GLN A 33 3.91 0.08 -13.44
CA GLN A 33 3.13 -0.57 -12.41
C GLN A 33 2.60 0.44 -11.37
N LEU A 34 3.44 1.36 -10.90
CA LEU A 34 3.02 2.42 -9.98
C LEU A 34 1.92 3.30 -10.57
N LEU A 35 2.05 3.69 -11.85
CA LEU A 35 1.01 4.45 -12.54
C LEU A 35 -0.28 3.63 -12.68
N ALA A 36 -0.19 2.33 -12.99
CA ALA A 36 -1.35 1.46 -13.05
C ALA A 36 -2.05 1.30 -11.69
N GLU A 37 -1.30 1.17 -10.60
CA GLU A 37 -1.83 1.11 -9.23
C GLU A 37 -2.44 2.45 -8.80
N ALA A 38 -1.82 3.58 -9.15
CA ALA A 38 -2.32 4.92 -8.81
C ALA A 38 -3.54 5.34 -9.64
N MET A 39 -3.64 4.85 -10.89
CA MET A 39 -4.72 5.16 -11.82
C MET A 39 -5.80 4.09 -11.86
N GLN A 40 -5.63 2.97 -11.13
CA GLN A 40 -6.74 2.08 -10.84
C GLN A 40 -7.81 2.94 -10.18
N PRO A 41 -8.93 3.20 -10.87
CA PRO A 41 -10.01 3.93 -10.23
C PRO A 41 -10.39 3.08 -9.01
N ALA A 42 -10.81 3.73 -7.93
CA ALA A 42 -11.50 3.06 -6.82
C ALA A 42 -12.86 2.50 -7.28
N THR A 43 -12.91 1.90 -8.48
CA THR A 43 -14.03 1.20 -9.06
C THR A 43 -14.12 -0.12 -8.34
N ASP A 44 -15.01 -0.14 -7.35
CA ASP A 44 -15.88 -1.26 -7.06
C ASP A 44 -15.17 -2.62 -7.01
N ALA A 45 -14.01 -2.68 -6.33
CA ALA A 45 -13.66 -3.93 -5.68
C ALA A 45 -14.78 -4.14 -4.64
N PRO A 46 -15.58 -5.22 -4.72
CA PRO A 46 -16.48 -5.55 -3.63
C PRO A 46 -15.62 -5.55 -2.36
N ALA A 47 -16.10 -4.89 -1.30
CA ALA A 47 -15.37 -4.63 -0.06
C ALA A 47 -14.78 -5.88 0.63
N ASP A 48 -14.99 -7.07 0.06
CA ASP A 48 -14.58 -8.39 0.54
C ASP A 48 -13.41 -9.05 -0.23
N GLN A 49 -12.79 -8.40 -1.22
CA GLN A 49 -11.63 -8.99 -1.90
C GLN A 49 -10.35 -8.18 -1.67
N PRO A 50 -9.35 -8.71 -0.93
CA PRO A 50 -8.08 -8.03 -0.77
C PRO A 50 -7.35 -7.96 -2.12
N ALA A 51 -6.97 -6.75 -2.52
CA ALA A 51 -6.34 -6.40 -3.81
C ALA A 51 -5.02 -7.15 -4.13
N ARG A 52 -4.49 -7.95 -3.21
CA ARG A 52 -3.55 -9.04 -3.44
C ARG A 52 -3.88 -10.13 -2.41
N PRO A 53 -3.80 -11.43 -2.74
CA PRO A 53 -3.89 -12.45 -1.72
C PRO A 53 -2.76 -12.20 -0.71
N LEU A 54 -3.13 -11.82 0.52
CA LEU A 54 -2.19 -11.69 1.63
C LEU A 54 -1.35 -12.96 1.70
N SER A 55 -0.07 -12.86 2.05
CA SER A 55 0.77 -14.06 2.15
C SER A 55 0.09 -15.10 3.07
N PRO A 56 0.24 -16.42 2.82
CA PRO A 56 -0.45 -17.45 3.60
C PRO A 56 -0.19 -17.36 5.12
N ARG A 57 0.98 -16.82 5.50
CA ARG A 57 1.33 -16.51 6.89
C ARG A 57 0.44 -15.43 7.51
N ILE A 58 0.12 -14.39 6.74
CA ILE A 58 -0.75 -13.28 7.19
C ILE A 58 -2.21 -13.72 7.21
N GLN A 59 -2.66 -14.50 6.23
CA GLN A 59 -4.03 -15.04 6.21
C GLN A 59 -4.33 -15.90 7.44
N ARG A 60 -3.33 -16.65 7.93
CA ARG A 60 -3.46 -17.45 9.17
C ARG A 60 -3.67 -16.61 10.44
N LEU A 61 -3.34 -15.32 10.40
CA LEU A 61 -3.55 -14.39 11.51
C LEU A 61 -4.96 -13.78 11.48
N PHE A 62 -5.68 -13.90 10.36
CA PHE A 62 -7.05 -13.41 10.23
C PHE A 62 -7.95 -14.20 11.20
N GLY A 63 -8.65 -13.49 12.08
CA GLY A 63 -9.47 -14.11 13.14
C GLY A 63 -8.70 -14.59 14.39
N ALA A 64 -7.37 -14.45 14.43
CA ALA A 64 -6.59 -14.71 15.65
C ALA A 64 -6.87 -13.66 16.74
N VAL A 65 -7.18 -12.43 16.33
CA VAL A 65 -7.61 -11.34 17.22
C VAL A 65 -9.14 -11.37 17.29
N LYS A 66 -9.67 -11.73 18.45
CA LYS A 66 -11.11 -11.68 18.73
C LYS A 66 -11.44 -10.35 19.36
N VAL A 67 -12.30 -9.57 18.70
CA VAL A 67 -12.87 -8.36 19.27
C VAL A 67 -14.33 -8.60 19.67
N PRO A 68 -14.84 -7.91 20.71
CA PRO A 68 -16.27 -7.92 21.04
C PRO A 68 -17.14 -7.52 19.83
N ALA A 69 -18.39 -7.98 19.80
CA ALA A 69 -19.33 -7.64 18.72
C ALA A 69 -19.59 -6.12 18.62
N ASP A 70 -19.53 -5.43 19.76
CA ASP A 70 -19.76 -3.97 19.86
C ASP A 70 -18.45 -3.15 19.79
N PHE A 71 -17.37 -3.75 19.27
CA PHE A 71 -16.06 -3.09 19.24
C PHE A 71 -16.02 -1.98 18.19
N ASP A 72 -16.02 -0.73 18.67
CA ASP A 72 -15.81 0.45 17.84
C ASP A 72 -14.32 0.74 17.70
N TYR A 73 -13.73 0.22 16.62
CA TYR A 73 -12.31 0.40 16.30
C TYR A 73 -11.86 1.86 16.35
N LYS A 74 -12.69 2.79 15.88
CA LYS A 74 -12.32 4.21 15.78
C LYS A 74 -12.20 4.83 17.17
N LYS A 75 -13.15 4.54 18.06
CA LYS A 75 -13.12 5.04 19.43
C LYS A 75 -11.90 4.55 20.19
N VAL A 76 -11.61 3.25 20.11
CA VAL A 76 -10.47 2.64 20.81
C VAL A 76 -9.15 3.17 20.28
N LEU A 77 -9.06 3.37 18.96
CA LEU A 77 -7.88 3.96 18.33
C LEU A 77 -7.66 5.41 18.79
N ASP A 78 -8.71 6.23 18.79
CA ASP A 78 -8.64 7.61 19.26
C ASP A 78 -8.21 7.66 20.73
N GLU A 79 -8.83 6.87 21.60
CA GLU A 79 -8.50 6.79 23.03
C GLU A 79 -7.03 6.41 23.26
N ALA A 80 -6.54 5.38 22.56
CA ALA A 80 -5.13 4.98 22.62
C ALA A 80 -4.17 6.07 22.11
N MET A 81 -4.57 6.82 21.08
CA MET A 81 -3.79 7.96 20.60
C MET A 81 -3.75 9.10 21.61
N ARG A 82 -4.87 9.41 22.28
CA ARG A 82 -4.89 10.42 23.35
C ARG A 82 -4.02 10.00 24.53
N GLU A 83 -4.08 8.73 24.95
CA GLU A 83 -3.24 8.22 26.03
C GLU A 83 -1.74 8.26 25.69
N ARG A 84 -1.38 7.89 24.46
CA ARG A 84 0.03 7.83 24.02
C ARG A 84 0.64 9.20 23.75
N TYR A 85 -0.13 10.12 23.17
CA TYR A 85 0.38 11.37 22.61
C TYR A 85 -0.19 12.63 23.27
N GLY A 86 -1.14 12.50 24.19
CA GLY A 86 -1.69 13.61 24.97
C GLY A 86 -2.48 14.64 24.16
N ILE A 87 -3.00 14.24 23.00
CA ILE A 87 -3.82 15.07 22.09
C ILE A 87 -5.30 14.97 22.44
#